data_AF-A0A4U2Y8S3-F1
#
_entry.id   AF-A0A4U2Y8S3-F1
#
_cell.length_a   1.000
_cell.length_b   1.000
_cell.length_c   1.000
_cell.angle_alpha   90.00
_cell.angle_beta   90.00
_cell.angle_gamma   90.00
#
_symmetry.space_group_name_H-M   'P 1'
#
loop_
_entity.id
_entity.type
_entity.pdbx_description
1 polymer ?
#
loop_
_entity_poly.entity_id
_entity_poly.type
_entity_poly.pdbx_seq_one_letter_code
_entity_poly.pdbx_strand_id
1 'polypeptide(L)'
;MKNRKWLFVILFLSALGIGSAGMGISQIEDSIKAQQVTSILTTMENTALDSKDASWLEKSEDRSFEYLVHDGYYYVPIEEELTETNLDSRLGVVNRIGEWEEFKEGDTPFYVPGSTYYTIKGIPDKNKIAIEIVRKESKKYQVLDKGHPVPK
;
A
#
# COMPACT_ATOMS: atom_id res chain seq x y z
N MET A 1 13.81 -31.96 -42.36
CA MET A 1 12.47 -31.35 -42.61
C MET A 1 11.71 -31.43 -41.28
N LYS A 2 11.14 -30.40 -40.66
CA LYS A 2 10.61 -29.10 -41.08
C LYS A 2 10.79 -28.10 -39.92
N ASN A 3 11.33 -26.93 -40.24
CA ASN A 3 11.35 -25.74 -39.38
C ASN A 3 9.93 -25.21 -39.16
N ARG A 4 9.62 -24.72 -37.96
CA ARG A 4 8.52 -23.76 -37.76
C ARG A 4 8.96 -22.66 -36.80
N LYS A 5 9.50 -21.59 -37.39
CA LYS A 5 9.62 -20.27 -36.78
C LYS A 5 8.21 -19.70 -36.65
N TRP A 6 7.83 -19.24 -35.47
CA TRP A 6 6.64 -18.41 -35.26
C TRP A 6 7.11 -16.98 -35.04
N LEU A 7 6.74 -16.11 -35.97
CA LEU A 7 6.98 -14.67 -35.96
C LEU A 7 5.59 -14.03 -35.88
N PHE A 8 5.27 -13.40 -34.76
CA PHE A 8 4.13 -12.49 -34.70
C PHE A 8 4.65 -11.06 -34.88
N VAL A 9 4.27 -10.48 -36.00
CA VAL A 9 4.37 -9.04 -36.27
C VAL A 9 3.07 -8.43 -35.77
N ILE A 10 3.15 -7.48 -34.83
CA ILE A 10 2.03 -6.59 -34.52
C ILE A 10 2.53 -5.15 -34.72
N LEU A 11 1.89 -4.47 -35.66
CA LEU A 11 2.22 -3.13 -36.11
C LEU A 11 0.92 -2.33 -35.96
N PHE A 12 0.85 -1.43 -34.98
CA PHE A 12 -0.24 -0.46 -34.85
C PHE A 12 0.33 0.94 -35.05
N LEU A 13 0.21 1.44 -36.28
CA LEU A 13 0.22 2.87 -36.57
C LEU A 13 -1.23 3.37 -36.50
N SER A 14 -1.47 4.40 -35.71
CA SER A 14 -2.60 5.31 -35.89
C SER A 14 -2.17 6.69 -35.38
N ALA A 15 -1.71 7.52 -36.32
CA ALA A 15 -1.61 8.96 -36.16
C ALA A 15 -2.96 9.60 -36.48
N LEU A 16 -3.34 10.64 -35.73
CA LEU A 16 -4.28 11.74 -36.01
C LEU A 16 -4.54 12.41 -34.64
N GLY A 17 -4.33 13.68 -34.35
CA GLY A 17 -4.11 14.86 -35.17
C GLY A 17 -4.93 16.02 -34.56
N ILE A 18 -4.24 17.04 -34.04
CA ILE A 18 -4.58 18.49 -34.01
C ILE A 18 -5.82 18.96 -33.21
N GLY A 19 -5.65 19.98 -32.35
CA GLY A 19 -6.69 21.03 -32.21
C GLY A 19 -6.91 21.73 -30.86
N SER A 20 -6.09 22.77 -30.59
CA SER A 20 -6.43 24.10 -30.04
C SER A 20 -7.20 24.34 -28.72
N ALA A 21 -6.65 25.34 -28.00
CA ALA A 21 -7.28 26.46 -27.29
C ALA A 21 -7.51 26.34 -25.78
N GLY A 22 -6.89 27.29 -25.05
CA GLY A 22 -7.08 27.53 -23.62
C GLY A 22 -6.11 28.57 -23.07
N MET A 23 -6.08 29.78 -23.64
CA MET A 23 -5.52 30.97 -22.99
C MET A 23 -6.41 31.33 -21.79
N GLY A 24 -5.81 31.56 -20.62
CA GLY A 24 -6.52 32.21 -19.51
C GLY A 24 -5.93 31.91 -18.13
N ILE A 25 -4.74 32.41 -17.83
CA ILE A 25 -4.34 32.65 -16.43
C ILE A 25 -3.89 34.11 -16.35
N SER A 26 -4.69 34.94 -15.67
CA SER A 26 -4.12 36.02 -14.86
C SER A 26 -5.17 36.51 -13.85
N GLN A 27 -4.86 36.22 -12.58
CA GLN A 27 -5.07 37.07 -11.41
C GLN A 27 -6.51 37.39 -10.99
N ILE A 28 -6.98 36.58 -10.03
CA ILE A 28 -7.96 36.99 -9.03
C ILE A 28 -7.19 37.81 -7.99
N GLU A 29 -7.45 39.11 -7.94
CA GLU A 29 -6.94 40.00 -6.90
C GLU A 29 -8.12 40.29 -5.95
N ASP A 30 -8.28 39.44 -4.93
CA ASP A 30 -9.27 39.63 -3.87
C ASP A 30 -8.78 40.70 -2.89
N SER A 31 -9.26 41.93 -3.11
CA SER A 31 -9.11 43.02 -2.15
C SER A 31 -10.12 42.86 -1.01
N ILE A 32 -9.59 42.36 0.10
CA ILE A 32 -10.21 42.26 1.43
C ILE A 32 -10.74 43.62 1.89
N LYS A 33 -12.07 43.76 2.07
CA LYS A 33 -12.67 44.74 2.99
C LYS A 33 -13.99 44.24 3.57
N ALA A 34 -14.18 44.59 4.84
CA ALA A 34 -15.36 44.44 5.69
C ALA A 34 -15.56 43.02 6.26
N GLN A 35 -15.73 42.80 7.56
CA GLN A 35 -15.95 43.69 8.70
C GLN A 35 -15.51 42.93 9.96
N GLN A 36 -14.70 43.57 10.80
CA GLN A 36 -14.68 43.25 12.22
C GLN A 36 -15.96 43.77 12.87
N VAL A 37 -16.32 43.09 13.97
CA VAL A 37 -17.01 43.52 15.20
C VAL A 37 -18.19 42.58 15.48
N THR A 38 -18.44 41.97 16.65
CA THR A 38 -17.76 41.60 17.91
C THR A 38 -18.88 40.93 18.74
N SER A 39 -18.52 39.96 19.60
CA SER A 39 -19.34 39.37 20.69
C SER A 39 -20.49 38.45 20.23
N ILE A 40 -20.76 37.28 20.82
CA ILE A 40 -20.91 36.99 22.25
C ILE A 40 -20.50 35.54 22.54
N LEU A 41 -19.80 35.38 23.66
CA LEU A 41 -19.55 34.15 24.42
C LEU A 41 -20.76 33.20 24.42
N THR A 42 -20.60 31.99 23.88
CA THR A 42 -21.44 30.85 24.27
C THR A 42 -20.52 29.69 24.63
N THR A 43 -20.29 29.53 25.93
CA THR A 43 -19.85 28.27 26.51
C THR A 43 -20.92 27.23 26.22
N MET A 44 -20.62 26.28 25.34
CA MET A 44 -21.26 24.97 25.33
C MET A 44 -20.15 23.93 25.21
N GLU A 45 -19.71 23.45 26.37
CA GLU A 45 -19.25 22.08 26.50
C GLU A 45 -20.44 21.18 26.16
N ASN A 46 -20.34 20.47 25.04
CA ASN A 46 -21.04 19.21 24.84
C ASN A 46 -20.01 18.22 24.28
N THR A 47 -19.54 17.39 25.19
CA THR A 47 -18.91 16.10 24.98
C THR A 47 -19.78 15.22 24.07
N ALA A 48 -19.24 14.78 22.93
CA ALA A 48 -19.33 13.41 22.44
C ALA A 48 -18.66 13.27 21.08
N LEU A 49 -17.64 12.41 21.05
CA LEU A 49 -17.20 11.58 19.92
C LEU A 49 -17.38 12.16 18.51
N ASP A 50 -16.34 12.75 17.96
CA ASP A 50 -15.73 12.22 16.73
C ASP A 50 -14.35 12.84 16.53
N SER A 51 -13.54 12.27 15.66
CA SER A 51 -12.12 12.57 15.50
C SER A 51 -11.22 11.89 16.52
N LYS A 52 -11.20 10.55 16.43
CA LYS A 52 -9.92 9.85 16.60
C LYS A 52 -9.06 10.28 15.40
N ASP A 53 -8.48 11.46 15.53
CA ASP A 53 -7.55 12.05 14.58
C ASP A 53 -6.59 10.95 14.13
N ALA A 54 -6.59 10.70 12.82
CA ALA A 54 -5.74 9.72 12.18
C ALA A 54 -4.28 10.20 12.28
N SER A 55 -3.69 10.15 13.47
CA SER A 55 -2.29 10.51 13.72
C SER A 55 -1.31 9.57 13.02
N TRP A 56 -1.80 8.56 12.29
CA TRP A 56 -1.04 7.66 11.43
C TRP A 56 -0.81 8.23 10.02
N LEU A 57 -1.51 9.32 9.65
CA LEU A 57 -1.33 10.01 8.37
C LEU A 57 -0.22 11.08 8.41
N GLU A 58 0.46 11.27 9.54
CA GLU A 58 1.72 12.02 9.54
C GLU A 58 2.73 11.24 8.70
N LYS A 59 2.89 11.74 7.47
CA LYS A 59 3.80 11.31 6.43
C LYS A 59 5.22 11.27 7.01
N SER A 60 5.60 10.14 7.59
CA SER A 60 6.97 9.92 8.07
C SER A 60 7.88 9.93 6.86
N GLU A 61 8.74 10.94 6.81
CA GLU A 61 9.80 11.13 5.83
C GLU A 61 10.63 9.83 5.69
N ASP A 62 10.81 9.38 4.44
CA ASP A 62 11.87 8.49 3.97
C ASP A 62 12.08 7.13 4.66
N ARG A 63 11.00 6.44 5.04
CA ARG A 63 11.07 4.98 5.20
C ARG A 63 10.26 4.34 4.09
N SER A 64 10.93 3.71 3.12
CA SER A 64 10.33 2.62 2.35
C SER A 64 9.88 1.58 3.37
N PHE A 65 8.62 1.64 3.79
CA PHE A 65 8.10 0.71 4.78
C PHE A 65 8.06 -0.66 4.15
N GLU A 66 8.86 -1.58 4.66
CA GLU A 66 8.74 -2.98 4.30
C GLU A 66 7.39 -3.47 4.82
N TYR A 67 6.49 -3.85 3.93
CA TYR A 67 5.18 -4.39 4.31
C TYR A 67 4.70 -5.46 3.34
N LEU A 68 3.71 -6.23 3.78
CA LEU A 68 2.86 -7.09 2.96
C LEU A 68 1.40 -6.78 3.27
N VAL A 69 0.58 -6.56 2.24
CA VAL A 69 -0.87 -6.39 2.42
C VAL A 69 -1.54 -7.76 2.54
N HIS A 70 -2.26 -7.99 3.63
CA HIS A 70 -3.09 -9.17 3.82
C HIS A 70 -4.37 -8.82 4.60
N ASP A 71 -5.53 -9.25 4.12
CA ASP A 71 -6.82 -9.11 4.80
C ASP A 71 -7.17 -7.66 5.18
N GLY A 72 -6.72 -6.71 4.35
CA GLY A 72 -6.93 -5.27 4.58
C GLY A 72 -6.02 -4.63 5.63
N TYR A 73 -4.93 -5.29 6.03
CA TYR A 73 -3.92 -4.75 6.94
C TYR A 73 -2.52 -4.81 6.32
N TYR A 74 -1.66 -3.88 6.75
CA TYR A 74 -0.23 -4.00 6.52
C TYR A 74 0.37 -4.96 7.53
N TYR A 75 1.21 -5.88 7.06
CA TYR A 75 2.05 -6.73 7.89
C TYR A 75 3.50 -6.30 7.72
N VAL A 76 4.17 -6.01 8.83
CA VAL A 76 5.50 -5.37 8.85
C VAL A 76 6.52 -6.37 9.42
N PRO A 77 7.70 -6.55 8.81
CA PRO A 77 8.70 -7.48 9.30
C PRO A 77 9.22 -7.07 10.68
N ILE A 78 9.53 -8.07 11.50
CA ILE A 78 10.15 -7.92 12.82
C ILE A 78 11.46 -8.70 12.90
N GLU A 79 12.29 -8.51 13.92
CA GLU A 79 13.53 -9.26 14.09
C GLU A 79 13.26 -10.69 14.63
N GLU A 80 12.55 -11.50 13.84
CA GLU A 80 12.21 -12.89 14.14
C GLU A 80 12.23 -13.71 12.84
N GLU A 81 13.09 -14.72 12.79
CA GLU A 81 13.17 -15.69 11.69
C GLU A 81 12.66 -17.06 12.16
N LEU A 82 11.96 -17.76 11.27
CA LEU A 82 11.41 -19.10 11.51
C LEU A 82 11.96 -20.11 10.50
N THR A 83 11.77 -21.38 10.85
CA THR A 83 11.98 -22.52 9.96
C THR A 83 10.64 -23.05 9.45
N GLU A 84 10.67 -23.87 8.40
CA GLU A 84 9.47 -24.48 7.83
C GLU A 84 8.65 -25.27 8.87
N THR A 85 9.31 -25.86 9.87
CA THR A 85 8.64 -26.63 10.93
C THR A 85 7.70 -25.80 11.79
N ASN A 86 7.90 -24.48 11.87
CA ASN A 86 7.09 -23.55 12.64
C ASN A 86 5.83 -23.09 11.88
N LEU A 87 5.75 -23.36 10.58
CA LEU A 87 4.64 -22.95 9.73
C LEU A 87 3.47 -23.90 9.87
N ASP A 88 2.27 -23.37 9.71
CA ASP A 88 1.02 -24.13 9.77
C ASP A 88 0.36 -24.23 8.39
N SER A 89 -0.38 -23.20 7.98
CA SER A 89 -1.21 -23.21 6.78
C SER A 89 -0.82 -22.09 5.81
N ARG A 90 -0.93 -22.34 4.50
CA ARG A 90 -0.71 -21.30 3.48
C ARG A 90 -1.84 -20.27 3.54
N LEU A 91 -1.49 -18.99 3.56
CA LEU A 91 -2.43 -17.87 3.51
C LEU A 91 -2.58 -17.33 2.10
N GLY A 92 -1.48 -17.12 1.38
CA GLY A 92 -1.52 -16.54 0.05
C GLY A 92 -0.14 -16.42 -0.60
N VAL A 93 -0.06 -15.60 -1.65
CA VAL A 93 1.17 -15.31 -2.39
C VAL A 93 1.30 -13.83 -2.63
N VAL A 94 2.54 -13.37 -2.71
CA VAL A 94 2.86 -12.03 -3.19
C VAL A 94 2.45 -11.92 -4.65
N ASN A 95 1.61 -10.94 -4.98
CA ASN A 95 1.08 -10.78 -6.33
C ASN A 95 1.89 -9.77 -7.14
N ARG A 96 2.26 -8.64 -6.53
CA ARG A 96 2.92 -7.53 -7.21
C ARG A 96 3.89 -6.84 -6.28
N ILE A 97 4.98 -6.32 -6.87
CA ILE A 97 6.00 -5.56 -6.16
C ILE A 97 5.96 -4.09 -6.61
N GLY A 98 5.98 -3.16 -5.66
CA GLY A 98 6.02 -1.71 -5.92
C GLY A 98 5.20 -0.90 -4.91
N GLU A 99 5.25 0.42 -5.07
CA GLU A 99 4.37 1.36 -4.38
C GLU A 99 3.15 1.64 -5.26
N TRP A 100 1.96 1.41 -4.73
CA TRP A 100 0.71 1.48 -5.49
C TRP A 100 -0.23 2.53 -4.88
N GLU A 101 -0.98 3.23 -5.73
CA GLU A 101 -2.04 4.15 -5.30
C GLU A 101 -3.22 3.38 -4.68
N GLU A 102 -3.53 2.20 -5.23
CA GLU A 102 -4.55 1.28 -4.72
C GLU A 102 -3.89 -0.01 -4.22
N PHE A 103 -4.12 -0.32 -2.95
CA PHE A 103 -3.60 -1.51 -2.30
C PHE A 103 -4.49 -2.72 -2.52
N LYS A 104 -3.88 -3.86 -2.87
CA LYS A 104 -4.55 -5.15 -3.03
C LYS A 104 -3.84 -6.23 -2.23
N GLU A 105 -4.55 -7.33 -2.03
CA GLU A 105 -4.05 -8.52 -1.37
C GLU A 105 -2.71 -8.98 -1.98
N GLY A 106 -1.70 -9.20 -1.14
CA GLY A 106 -0.37 -9.64 -1.56
C GLY A 106 0.48 -8.56 -2.24
N ASP A 107 0.10 -7.28 -2.18
CA ASP A 107 0.96 -6.16 -2.60
C ASP A 107 2.03 -5.88 -1.53
N THR A 108 3.22 -5.51 -2.00
CA THR A 108 4.40 -5.23 -1.16
C THR A 108 5.41 -4.40 -1.97
N PRO A 109 6.25 -3.55 -1.35
CA PRO A 109 7.36 -2.91 -2.05
C PRO A 109 8.64 -3.76 -2.02
N PHE A 110 8.66 -4.87 -1.24
CA PHE A 110 9.91 -5.52 -0.85
C PHE A 110 10.01 -7.00 -1.27
N TYR A 111 8.93 -7.77 -1.11
CA TYR A 111 9.00 -9.21 -1.37
C TYR A 111 8.78 -9.56 -2.84
N VAL A 112 9.43 -10.63 -3.29
CA VAL A 112 9.39 -11.07 -4.69
C VAL A 112 8.00 -11.63 -5.03
N PRO A 113 7.38 -11.24 -6.16
CA PRO A 113 6.15 -11.86 -6.63
C PRO A 113 6.26 -13.38 -6.74
N GLY A 114 5.26 -14.09 -6.25
CA GLY A 114 5.25 -15.55 -6.13
C GLY A 114 5.75 -16.08 -4.77
N SER A 115 6.39 -15.27 -3.92
CA SER A 115 6.68 -15.66 -2.54
C SER A 115 5.40 -16.03 -1.79
N THR A 116 5.41 -17.16 -1.09
CA THR A 116 4.25 -17.63 -0.32
C THR A 116 4.35 -17.15 1.12
N TYR A 117 3.21 -16.82 1.72
CA TYR A 117 3.11 -16.50 3.14
C TYR A 117 2.08 -17.38 3.87
N TYR A 118 2.28 -17.57 5.17
CA TYR A 118 1.72 -18.65 5.96
C TYR A 118 1.28 -18.18 7.35
N THR A 119 0.35 -18.91 7.97
CA THR A 119 0.12 -18.86 9.41
C THR A 119 1.27 -19.55 10.16
N ILE A 120 1.44 -19.15 11.42
CA ILE A 120 2.46 -19.70 12.33
C ILE A 120 1.76 -20.61 13.35
N LYS A 121 2.33 -21.80 13.60
CA LYS A 121 1.79 -22.75 14.58
C LYS A 121 1.69 -22.13 15.96
N GLY A 122 0.56 -22.31 16.62
CA GLY A 122 0.33 -21.83 17.98
C GLY A 122 0.04 -20.33 18.11
N ILE A 123 -0.10 -19.59 17.01
CA ILE A 123 -0.51 -18.17 17.01
C ILE A 123 -1.96 -18.08 16.48
N PRO A 124 -2.98 -18.00 17.37
CA PRO A 124 -4.38 -18.19 16.98
C PRO A 124 -5.06 -17.03 16.23
N ASP A 125 -4.47 -15.85 16.13
CA ASP A 125 -5.23 -14.65 15.71
C ASP A 125 -4.76 -13.98 14.42
N LYS A 126 -3.91 -14.65 13.63
CA LYS A 126 -3.23 -14.07 12.45
C LYS A 126 -2.54 -12.73 12.73
N ASN A 127 -2.31 -12.38 14.00
CA ASN A 127 -1.57 -11.18 14.38
C ASN A 127 -0.11 -11.25 13.92
N LYS A 128 0.38 -12.47 13.68
CA LYS A 128 1.65 -12.72 13.02
C LYS A 128 1.46 -13.66 11.86
N ILE A 129 2.20 -13.41 10.80
CA ILE A 129 2.33 -14.31 9.64
C ILE A 129 3.81 -14.48 9.32
N ALA A 130 4.14 -15.48 8.50
CA ALA A 130 5.50 -15.67 8.02
C ALA A 130 5.54 -15.65 6.50
N ILE A 131 6.52 -14.97 5.90
CA ILE A 131 6.74 -14.96 4.45
C ILE A 131 8.01 -15.70 4.07
N GLU A 132 7.94 -16.45 2.97
CA GLU A 132 9.08 -17.10 2.35
C GLU A 132 10.01 -16.10 1.67
N ILE A 133 11.27 -16.08 2.12
CA ILE A 133 12.37 -15.37 1.49
C ILE A 133 13.32 -16.42 0.89
N VAL A 134 13.37 -16.44 -0.45
CA VAL A 134 14.28 -17.33 -1.19
C VAL A 134 15.62 -16.62 -1.39
N ARG A 135 16.70 -17.17 -0.82
CA ARG A 135 18.07 -16.68 -1.03
C ARG A 135 18.94 -17.79 -1.58
N LYS A 136 19.25 -17.72 -2.88
CA LYS A 136 20.10 -18.63 -3.67
C LYS A 136 19.68 -20.11 -3.56
N GLU A 137 20.02 -20.75 -2.45
CA GLU A 137 19.85 -22.19 -2.18
C GLU A 137 19.14 -22.46 -0.84
N SER A 138 18.77 -21.41 -0.10
CA SER A 138 18.13 -21.51 1.20
C SER A 138 16.78 -20.80 1.20
N LYS A 139 15.81 -21.43 1.86
CA LYS A 139 14.54 -20.81 2.22
C LYS A 139 14.63 -20.34 3.66
N LYS A 140 14.27 -19.08 3.88
CA LYS A 140 14.08 -18.51 5.22
C LYS A 140 12.65 -18.01 5.33
N TYR A 141 12.13 -17.99 6.55
CA TYR A 141 10.81 -17.46 6.82
C TYR A 141 10.93 -16.27 7.75
N GLN A 142 10.57 -15.10 7.26
CA GLN A 142 10.58 -13.86 8.01
C GLN A 142 9.20 -13.67 8.65
N VAL A 143 9.16 -13.39 9.95
CA VAL A 143 7.90 -13.08 10.64
C VAL A 143 7.51 -11.63 10.37
N LEU A 144 6.22 -11.41 10.19
CA LEU A 144 5.59 -10.11 10.06
C LEU A 144 4.48 -9.97 11.09
N ASP A 145 4.47 -8.83 11.77
CA ASP A 145 3.42 -8.45 12.70
C ASP A 145 2.35 -7.63 11.99
N LYS A 146 1.10 -7.89 12.36
CA LYS A 146 -0.08 -7.15 11.88
C LYS A 146 -0.01 -5.71 12.39
N GLY A 147 0.08 -4.78 11.45
CA GLY A 147 0.06 -3.34 11.68
C GLY A 147 -1.33 -2.73 11.50
N HIS A 148 -1.35 -1.50 11.00
CA HIS A 148 -2.56 -0.73 10.79
C HIS A 148 -3.36 -1.19 9.56
N PRO A 149 -4.67 -0.90 9.49
CA PRO A 149 -5.45 -1.15 8.28
C PRO A 149 -4.92 -0.36 7.09
N VAL A 150 -5.17 -0.92 5.91
CA VAL A 150 -4.91 -0.29 4.62
C VAL A 150 -5.97 0.79 4.36
N PRO A 151 -5.57 2.02 3.93
CA PRO A 151 -6.51 3.07 3.55
C PRO A 151 -7.44 2.61 2.42
N LYS A 152 -8.69 3.08 2.45
CA LYS A 152 -9.69 2.79 1.41
C LYS A 152 -9.70 3.86 0.33
#